data_AF-A0A7J2K9B0-F1
#
_entry.id   AF-A0A7J2K9B0-F1
#
_cell.length_a   1.000
_cell.length_b   1.000
_cell.length_c   1.000
_cell.angle_alpha   90.00
_cell.angle_beta   90.00
_cell.angle_gamma   90.00
#
_symmetry.space_group_name_H-M   'P 1'
#
loop_
_entity.id
_entity.type
_entity.pdbx_description
1 polymer ?
#
loop_
_entity_poly.entity_id
_entity_poly.type
_entity_poly.pdbx_seq_one_letter_code
_entity_poly.pdbx_strand_id
1 'polypeptide(L)'
;MNIDLLMLLRETIFLLLAIPMIVFSFKCLIELRRRKIAASRIFLKEEEVSAAFRNLFLASISAFPASITLFLWSIFRLELLRLITAILFIIFIAFILISSYELKKVLAK
;
A
#
# COMPACT_ATOMS: atom_id res chain seq x y z
N MET A 1 -20.09 25.16 1.27
CA MET A 1 -18.96 24.40 0.71
C MET A 1 -19.55 23.18 0.02
N ASN A 2 -19.68 23.19 -1.31
CA ASN A 2 -20.27 22.08 -2.06
C ASN A 2 -19.16 21.04 -2.26
N ILE A 3 -19.03 20.11 -1.32
CA ILE A 3 -18.04 19.04 -1.40
C ILE A 3 -18.50 18.13 -2.53
N ASP A 4 -17.64 17.95 -3.54
CA ASP A 4 -17.95 17.12 -4.69
C ASP A 4 -18.19 15.68 -4.21
N LEU A 5 -19.44 15.21 -4.33
CA LEU A 5 -19.90 13.94 -3.74
C LEU A 5 -19.07 12.75 -4.25
N LEU A 6 -18.58 12.87 -5.49
CA LEU A 6 -17.72 11.91 -6.18
C LEU A 6 -16.30 11.88 -5.60
N MET A 7 -15.80 13.02 -5.14
CA MET A 7 -14.49 13.14 -4.48
C MET A 7 -14.52 12.53 -3.08
N LEU A 8 -15.58 12.82 -2.32
CA LEU A 8 -15.79 12.23 -1.00
C LEU A 8 -15.88 10.70 -1.09
N LEU A 9 -16.67 10.19 -2.05
CA LEU A 9 -16.80 8.76 -2.30
C LEU A 9 -15.45 8.10 -2.59
N ARG A 10 -14.65 8.71 -3.48
CA ARG A 10 -13.32 8.21 -3.84
C ARG A 10 -12.38 8.13 -2.62
N GLU A 11 -12.30 9.18 -1.81
CA GLU A 11 -11.44 9.20 -0.61
C GLU A 11 -11.88 8.16 0.41
N THR A 12 -13.19 7.99 0.57
CA THR A 12 -13.75 6.97 1.47
C THR A 12 -13.34 5.58 1.02
N ILE A 13 -13.41 5.27 -0.28
CA ILE A 13 -12.98 3.99 -0.85
C ILE A 13 -11.48 3.76 -0.61
N PHE A 14 -10.65 4.78 -0.85
CA PHE A 14 -9.20 4.68 -0.63
C PHE A 14 -8.84 4.41 0.84
N LEU A 15 -9.48 5.11 1.77
CA LEU A 15 -9.29 4.89 3.21
C LEU A 15 -9.75 3.49 3.64
N LEU A 16 -10.93 3.08 3.17
CA LEU A 16 -11.55 1.80 3.54
C LEU A 16 -10.77 0.61 2.99
N LEU A 17 -10.07 0.77 1.86
CA LEU A 17 -9.14 -0.23 1.32
C LEU A 17 -7.75 -0.17 1.95
N ALA A 18 -7.22 1.02 2.22
CA ALA A 18 -5.87 1.19 2.76
C ALA A 18 -5.74 0.56 4.17
N ILE A 19 -6.70 0.79 5.06
CA ILE A 19 -6.65 0.29 6.44
C ILE A 19 -6.53 -1.25 6.50
N PRO A 20 -7.43 -2.06 5.89
CA PRO A 20 -7.32 -3.52 5.92
C PRO A 20 -6.06 -4.01 5.20
N MET A 21 -5.60 -3.31 4.16
CA MET A 21 -4.38 -3.66 3.43
C MET A 21 -3.12 -3.46 4.28
N ILE A 22 -3.07 -2.41 5.12
CA ILE A 22 -2.02 -2.20 6.12
C ILE A 22 -2.06 -3.33 7.15
N VAL A 23 -3.23 -3.58 7.75
CA VAL A 23 -3.38 -4.58 8.82
C VAL A 23 -3.02 -5.98 8.32
N PHE A 24 -3.47 -6.33 7.13
CA PHE A 24 -3.18 -7.63 6.51
C PHE A 24 -1.68 -7.77 6.19
N SER A 25 -1.08 -6.78 5.53
CA SER A 25 0.35 -6.81 5.19
C SER A 25 1.22 -6.89 6.45
N PHE A 26 0.85 -6.14 7.50
CA PHE A 26 1.57 -6.13 8.77
C PHE A 26 1.45 -7.47 9.52
N LYS A 27 0.25 -8.06 9.57
CA LYS A 27 0.04 -9.39 10.15
C LYS A 27 0.86 -10.45 9.40
N CYS A 28 0.84 -10.45 8.07
CA CYS A 28 1.65 -11.37 7.26
C CYS A 28 3.15 -11.22 7.53
N LEU A 29 3.65 -9.97 7.62
CA LEU A 29 5.06 -9.69 7.97
C LEU A 29 5.44 -10.22 9.36
N ILE A 30 4.57 -10.09 10.37
CA ILE A 30 4.81 -10.62 11.72
C ILE A 30 4.80 -12.15 11.73
N GLU A 31 3.84 -12.77 11.03
CA GLU A 31 3.69 -14.22 10.94
C GLU A 31 4.91 -14.85 10.26
N LEU A 32 5.37 -14.26 9.16
CA LEU A 32 6.62 -14.64 8.45
C LEU A 32 7.83 -14.53 9.39
N ARG A 33 7.95 -13.42 10.14
CA ARG A 33 9.03 -13.23 11.11
C ARG A 33 9.01 -14.26 12.24
N ARG A 34 7.84 -14.68 12.74
CA ARG A 34 7.72 -15.73 13.78
C ARG A 34 8.07 -17.12 13.24
N ARG A 35 7.65 -17.46 12.03
CA ARG A 35 7.92 -18.77 11.41
C ARG A 35 9.37 -18.98 10.99
N LYS A 36 10.18 -17.92 10.93
CA LYS A 36 11.63 -17.98 10.78
C LYS A 36 12.32 -18.91 11.81
N ILE A 37 11.68 -19.18 12.95
CA ILE A 37 12.17 -20.06 14.02
C ILE A 37 11.78 -21.53 13.79
N ALA A 38 10.82 -21.82 12.91
CA ALA A 38 10.27 -23.17 12.73
C ALA A 38 10.09 -23.55 11.25
N ALA A 39 11.04 -24.37 10.79
CA ALA A 39 10.95 -25.35 9.70
C ALA A 39 11.43 -25.00 8.27
N SER A 40 12.10 -26.03 7.74
CA SER A 40 12.85 -26.18 6.49
C SER A 40 11.99 -26.14 5.21
N ARG A 41 12.65 -25.84 4.08
CA ARG A 41 12.18 -25.70 2.67
C ARG A 41 11.37 -24.45 2.27
N ILE A 42 10.60 -23.81 3.14
CA ILE A 42 9.89 -22.54 2.81
C ILE A 42 10.88 -21.36 2.72
N PHE A 43 12.04 -21.50 3.37
CA PHE A 43 13.07 -20.46 3.55
C PHE A 43 13.63 -19.88 2.23
N LEU A 44 13.69 -20.65 1.13
CA LEU A 44 14.18 -20.13 -0.16
C LEU A 44 13.18 -19.18 -0.85
N LYS A 45 11.87 -19.30 -0.56
CA LYS A 45 10.80 -18.42 -1.07
C LYS A 45 10.37 -17.37 -0.05
N GLU A 46 10.77 -17.51 1.22
CA GLU A 46 10.42 -16.58 2.30
C GLU A 46 10.95 -15.17 2.06
N GLU A 47 12.16 -15.03 1.49
CA GLU A 47 12.74 -13.71 1.19
C GLU A 47 11.93 -12.96 0.13
N GLU A 48 11.52 -13.64 -0.95
CA GLU A 48 10.72 -13.07 -2.04
C GLU A 48 9.30 -12.72 -1.56
N VAL A 49 8.67 -13.60 -0.77
CA VAL A 49 7.36 -13.35 -0.15
C VAL A 49 7.43 -12.20 0.86
N SER A 50 8.46 -12.16 1.70
CA SER A 50 8.69 -11.08 2.66
C SER A 50 8.93 -9.74 1.96
N ALA A 51 9.70 -9.73 0.86
CA ALA A 51 9.89 -8.56 0.02
C ALA A 51 8.56 -8.09 -0.59
N ALA A 52 7.74 -9.00 -1.10
CA ALA A 52 6.41 -8.69 -1.63
C ALA A 52 5.52 -8.02 -0.58
N PHE A 53 5.43 -8.59 0.63
CA PHE A 53 4.64 -7.99 1.73
C PHE A 53 5.22 -6.68 2.25
N ARG A 54 6.55 -6.53 2.27
CA ARG A 54 7.21 -5.27 2.64
C ARG A 54 6.87 -4.16 1.65
N ASN A 55 6.88 -4.46 0.36
CA ASN A 55 6.50 -3.51 -0.68
C ASN A 55 5.01 -3.17 -0.61
N LEU A 56 4.14 -4.14 -0.34
CA LEU A 56 2.70 -3.91 -0.07
C LEU A 56 2.47 -2.99 1.15
N PHE A 57 3.26 -3.18 2.21
CA PHE A 57 3.20 -2.33 3.38
C PHE A 57 3.66 -0.88 3.07
N LEU A 58 4.76 -0.73 2.33
CA LEU A 58 5.24 0.59 1.86
C LEU A 58 4.25 1.27 0.92
N ALA A 59 3.63 0.52 0.01
CA ALA A 59 2.52 1.01 -0.82
C ALA A 59 1.41 1.57 0.08
N SER A 60 0.97 0.79 1.07
CA SER A 60 -0.12 1.22 1.95
C SER A 60 0.24 2.45 2.80
N ILE A 61 1.49 2.56 3.27
CA ILE A 61 2.03 3.76 3.94
C ILE A 61 2.03 4.96 3.01
N SER A 62 2.26 4.81 1.70
CA SER A 62 2.21 5.91 0.75
C SER A 62 0.77 6.31 0.39
N ALA A 63 -0.17 5.36 0.37
CA ALA A 63 -1.58 5.60 0.04
C ALA A 63 -2.30 6.42 1.12
N PHE A 64 -1.95 6.23 2.39
CA PHE A 64 -2.57 6.95 3.51
C PHE A 64 -2.34 8.48 3.50
N PRO A 65 -1.09 9.00 3.45
CA PRO A 65 -0.83 10.43 3.31
C PRO A 65 -1.27 10.96 1.94
N ALA A 66 -1.30 10.13 0.88
CA ALA A 66 -1.89 10.53 -0.40
C ALA A 66 -3.37 10.87 -0.23
N SER A 67 -4.12 10.04 0.48
CA SER A 67 -5.53 10.29 0.78
C SER A 67 -5.74 11.54 1.63
N ILE A 68 -4.88 11.77 2.64
CA ILE A 68 -4.94 12.97 3.50
C ILE A 68 -4.65 14.24 2.69
N THR A 69 -3.62 14.22 1.84
CA THR A 69 -3.27 15.38 1.00
C THR A 69 -4.34 15.67 -0.05
N LEU A 70 -5.02 14.65 -0.56
CA LEU A 70 -6.15 14.80 -1.47
C LEU A 70 -7.34 15.47 -0.79
N PHE A 71 -7.63 15.08 0.46
CA PHE A 71 -8.69 15.68 1.27
C PHE A 71 -8.38 17.14 1.58
N LEU A 72 -7.14 17.43 1.97
CA LEU A 72 -6.67 18.80 2.16
C LEU A 72 -6.76 19.62 0.86
N TRP A 73 -6.45 19.02 -0.30
CA TRP A 73 -6.63 19.69 -1.58
C TRP A 73 -8.10 20.00 -1.87
N SER A 74 -9.03 19.11 -1.51
CA SER A 74 -10.48 19.34 -1.64
C SER A 74 -10.94 20.63 -0.98
N ILE A 75 -10.42 20.89 0.23
CA ILE A 75 -10.80 22.03 1.07
C ILE A 75 -10.06 23.30 0.62
N PHE A 76 -8.73 23.22 0.52
CA PHE A 76 -7.88 24.40 0.32
C PHE A 76 -7.64 24.74 -1.15
N ARG A 77 -7.90 23.81 -2.08
CA ARG A 77 -7.65 23.93 -3.53
C ARG A 77 -6.24 24.39 -3.91
N LEU A 78 -5.25 24.10 -3.06
CA LEU A 78 -3.84 24.43 -3.29
C LEU A 78 -3.20 23.48 -4.31
N GLU A 79 -2.77 23.99 -5.45
CA GLU A 79 -2.19 23.17 -6.54
C GLU A 79 -0.99 22.32 -6.12
N LEU A 80 -0.24 22.80 -5.12
CA LEU A 80 0.89 22.11 -4.50
C LEU A 80 0.48 20.80 -3.83
N LEU A 81 -0.70 20.74 -3.20
CA LEU A 81 -1.25 19.51 -2.61
C LEU A 81 -1.59 18.49 -3.70
N ARG A 82 -2.14 18.93 -4.84
CA ARG A 82 -2.44 18.06 -5.99
C ARG A 82 -1.17 17.40 -6.53
N LEU A 83 -0.09 18.17 -6.65
CA LEU A 83 1.20 17.66 -7.09
C LEU A 83 1.76 16.62 -6.12
N ILE A 84 1.72 16.90 -4.81
CA ILE A 84 2.18 15.96 -3.77
C ILE A 84 1.37 14.66 -3.82
N THR A 85 0.04 14.76 -3.92
CA THR A 85 -0.83 13.58 -4.04
C THR A 85 -0.51 12.76 -5.28
N ALA A 86 -0.23 13.39 -6.43
CA ALA A 86 0.16 12.69 -7.64
C ALA A 86 1.48 11.91 -7.47
N ILE A 87 2.49 12.52 -6.85
CA ILE A 87 3.77 11.87 -6.56
C ILE A 87 3.58 10.66 -5.64
N LEU A 88 2.77 10.81 -4.58
CA LEU A 88 2.48 9.71 -3.66
C LEU A 88 1.75 8.56 -4.35
N PHE A 89 0.82 8.83 -5.27
CA PHE A 89 0.18 7.78 -6.05
C PHE A 89 1.13 7.06 -7.01
N ILE A 90 2.08 7.77 -7.62
CA ILE A 90 3.10 7.14 -8.47
C ILE A 90 3.94 6.17 -7.64
N ILE A 91 4.37 6.58 -6.44
CA ILE A 91 5.12 5.75 -5.51
C ILE A 91 4.27 4.54 -5.07
N PHE A 92 2.99 4.75 -4.77
CA PHE A 92 2.04 3.68 -4.43
C PHE A 92 1.97 2.61 -5.53
N ILE A 93 1.73 3.03 -6.78
CA ILE A 93 1.62 2.12 -7.92
C ILE A 93 2.93 1.38 -8.14
N ALA A 94 4.08 2.07 -8.04
CA ALA A 94 5.38 1.44 -8.18
C ALA A 94 5.57 0.30 -7.16
N PHE A 95 5.24 0.54 -5.88
CA PHE A 95 5.34 -0.51 -4.86
C PHE A 95 4.35 -1.67 -5.06
N ILE A 96 3.13 -1.39 -5.54
CA ILE A 96 2.15 -2.43 -5.90
C ILE A 96 2.71 -3.32 -7.03
N LEU A 97 3.29 -2.72 -8.06
CA LEU A 97 3.86 -3.43 -9.20
C LEU A 97 5.07 -4.28 -8.79
N ILE A 98 5.99 -3.72 -7.99
CA ILE A 98 7.15 -4.47 -7.47
C ILE A 98 6.66 -5.62 -6.59
N SER A 99 5.70 -5.39 -5.70
CA SER A 99 5.12 -6.45 -4.87
C SER A 99 4.51 -7.57 -5.72
N SER A 100 3.74 -7.21 -6.75
CA SER A 100 3.12 -8.17 -7.67
C SER A 100 4.16 -8.96 -8.46
N TYR A 101 5.27 -8.35 -8.84
CA TYR A 101 6.39 -9.02 -9.53
C TYR A 101 7.06 -10.07 -8.63
N GLU A 102 7.37 -9.70 -7.38
CA GLU A 102 7.93 -10.63 -6.39
C GLU A 102 6.96 -11.79 -6.11
N LEU A 103 5.66 -11.50 -5.98
CA LEU A 103 4.64 -12.53 -5.78
C LEU A 103 4.52 -13.48 -6.97
N LYS A 104 4.60 -12.96 -8.21
CA LYS A 104 4.57 -13.77 -9.44
C LYS A 104 5.77 -14.68 -9.54
N LYS A 105 6.96 -14.22 -9.13
CA LYS A 105 8.20 -15.00 -9.12
C LYS A 105 8.07 -16.22 -8.19
N VAL A 106 7.39 -16.06 -7.06
CA VAL A 106 7.08 -17.13 -6.10
C VAL A 106 6.07 -18.14 -6.66
N LEU A 107 5.05 -17.67 -7.40
CA LEU A 107 3.94 -18.49 -7.93
C LEU A 107 4.23 -19.23 -9.24
N ALA A 108 5.11 -18.70 -10.10
CA ALA A 108 5.37 -19.23 -11.44
C ALA A 108 6.39 -20.40 -11.48
N LYS A 109 6.77 -20.97 -10.33
CA LYS A 109 7.69 -22.09 -10.16
C LYS A 109 7.19 -23.07 -9.11
#